data_AF-A0A5C9ACN8-F1
#
_entry.id   AF-A0A5C9ACN8-F1
#
_cell.length_a   1.000
_cell.length_b   1.000
_cell.length_c   1.000
_cell.angle_alpha   90.00
_cell.angle_beta   90.00
_cell.angle_gamma   90.00
#
_symmetry.space_group_name_H-M   'P 1'
#
loop_
_entity.id
_entity.type
_entity.pdbx_description
1 polymer ?
#
loop_
_entity_poly.entity_id
_entity_poly.type
_entity_poly.pdbx_seq_one_letter_code
_entity_poly.pdbx_strand_id
1 'polypeptide(L)'
;NELGCFPHVESYIIGGLIRPGYFSVGESLALEMINAFSVERAFISCDALSLETGITNATMFEVGVKTRIIQRSREVILMADHSKFDAVEPHAVATLSCIKTIISDSGLPETIAQRYQRAGCQLFLPHSIK
;
A
#
# COMPACT_ATOMS: atom_id res chain seq x y z
N ASN A 1 -9.92 12.56 7.01
CA ASN A 1 -10.55 12.38 8.35
C ASN A 1 -12.02 11.95 8.21
N GLU A 2 -12.43 11.45 7.03
CA GLU A 2 -13.81 11.03 6.76
C GLU A 2 -14.25 9.85 7.64
N LEU A 3 -13.32 9.02 8.11
CA LEU A 3 -13.63 7.90 9.01
C LEU A 3 -14.27 8.36 10.33
N GLY A 4 -13.97 9.58 10.80
CA GLY A 4 -14.57 10.14 12.02
C GLY A 4 -16.06 10.42 11.90
N CYS A 5 -16.63 10.36 10.69
CA CYS A 5 -18.08 10.50 10.48
C CYS A 5 -18.86 9.20 10.75
N PHE A 6 -18.19 8.05 10.96
CA PHE A 6 -18.85 6.77 11.20
C PHE A 6 -18.93 6.48 12.71
N PRO A 7 -20.13 6.52 13.33
CA PRO A 7 -20.26 6.47 14.80
C PRO A 7 -19.89 5.13 15.43
N HIS A 8 -19.74 4.08 14.62
CA HIS A 8 -19.37 2.74 15.05
C HIS A 8 -17.91 2.39 14.72
N VAL A 9 -17.11 3.37 14.28
CA VAL A 9 -15.70 3.19 13.94
C VAL A 9 -14.88 4.00 14.93
N GLU A 10 -14.15 3.31 15.80
CA GLU A 10 -13.09 3.94 16.59
C GLU A 10 -11.83 4.05 15.73
N SER A 11 -11.25 5.25 15.66
CA SER A 11 -10.11 5.53 14.79
C SER A 11 -8.98 6.20 15.55
N TYR A 12 -7.76 5.71 15.34
CA TYR A 12 -6.54 6.40 15.71
C TYR A 12 -5.94 7.08 14.47
N ILE A 13 -5.42 8.30 14.65
CA ILE A 13 -4.66 9.00 13.62
C ILE A 13 -3.20 8.93 14.01
N ILE A 14 -2.36 8.41 13.11
CA ILE A 14 -0.92 8.45 13.26
C ILE A 14 -0.44 9.87 12.97
N GLY A 15 0.11 10.53 13.98
CA GLY A 15 0.73 11.85 13.88
C GLY A 15 2.17 11.77 13.36
N GLY A 16 2.78 12.92 13.13
CA GLY A 16 4.14 13.03 12.60
C GLY A 16 4.32 14.28 11.74
N LEU A 17 5.39 14.31 10.96
CA LEU A 17 5.58 15.38 9.98
C LEU A 17 4.63 15.17 8.81
N ILE A 18 3.88 16.21 8.43
CA ILE A 18 3.07 16.20 7.21
C ILE A 18 3.93 16.74 6.07
N ARG A 19 4.01 16.02 4.96
CA ARG A 19 4.73 16.47 3.77
C ARG A 19 3.93 17.55 3.03
N PRO A 20 4.46 18.77 2.83
CA PRO A 20 3.72 19.82 2.13
C PRO A 20 3.32 19.43 0.71
N GLY A 21 2.06 19.69 0.34
CA GLY A 21 1.50 19.35 -0.97
C GLY A 21 1.09 17.88 -1.14
N TYR A 22 1.30 17.06 -0.10
CA TYR A 22 0.91 15.66 -0.05
C TYR A 22 0.11 15.39 1.22
N PHE A 23 -0.76 14.37 1.21
CA PHE A 23 -1.53 13.98 2.38
C PHE A 23 -0.85 12.84 3.16
N SER A 24 0.49 12.83 3.17
CA SER A 24 1.31 11.79 3.77
C SER A 24 1.94 12.26 5.08
N VAL A 25 1.91 11.39 6.09
CA VAL A 25 2.57 11.59 7.39
C VAL A 25 3.78 10.67 7.49
N GLY A 26 4.91 11.20 7.98
CA GLY A 26 6.18 10.49 8.02
C GLY A 26 7.07 10.88 9.20
N GLU A 27 8.34 10.52 9.06
CA GLU A 27 9.42 10.74 10.04
C GLU A 27 9.27 9.95 11.35
N SER A 28 10.25 10.10 12.24
CA SER A 28 10.41 9.30 13.46
C SER A 28 9.18 9.24 14.36
N LEU A 29 8.46 10.36 14.54
CA LEU A 29 7.28 10.40 15.40
C LEU A 29 6.15 9.50 14.87
N ALA A 30 5.95 9.44 13.56
CA ALA A 30 4.99 8.52 12.95
C ALA A 30 5.40 7.06 13.17
N LEU A 31 6.69 6.76 13.04
CA LEU A 31 7.22 5.42 13.26
C LEU A 31 7.06 4.95 14.72
N GLU A 32 7.28 5.85 15.68
CA GLU A 32 7.07 5.57 17.10
C GLU A 32 5.61 5.24 17.41
N MET A 33 4.68 6.03 16.87
CA MET A 33 3.26 5.77 17.05
C MET A 33 2.84 4.44 16.41
N ILE A 34 3.30 4.13 15.18
CA ILE A 34 2.98 2.86 14.50
C ILE A 34 3.46 1.65 15.33
N ASN A 35 4.55 1.78 16.09
CA ASN A 35 5.06 0.69 16.92
C ASN A 35 4.15 0.28 18.08
N ALA A 36 3.21 1.13 18.48
CA ALA A 36 2.22 0.79 19.48
C ALA A 36 1.12 -0.14 18.93
N PHE A 37 1.07 -0.37 17.62
CA PHE A 37 0.02 -1.14 16.96
C PHE A 37 0.56 -2.44 16.35
N SER A 38 -0.27 -3.46 16.36
CA SER A 38 -0.17 -4.63 15.49
C SER A 38 -1.54 -4.87 14.92
N VAL A 39 -1.65 -4.89 13.60
CA VAL A 39 -2.95 -4.86 12.90
C VAL A 39 -3.20 -6.17 12.16
N GLU A 40 -4.48 -6.55 12.06
CA GLU A 40 -4.87 -7.75 11.31
C GLU A 40 -4.65 -7.54 9.81
N ARG A 41 -5.03 -6.37 9.29
CA ARG A 41 -4.93 -6.02 7.87
C ARG A 41 -4.43 -4.59 7.71
N ALA A 42 -3.53 -4.39 6.77
CA ALA A 42 -3.15 -3.06 6.30
C ALA A 42 -3.47 -2.88 4.82
N PHE A 43 -4.13 -1.76 4.51
CA PHE A 43 -4.33 -1.28 3.15
C PHE A 43 -3.28 -0.21 2.88
N ILE A 44 -2.41 -0.45 1.90
CA ILE A 44 -1.32 0.47 1.53
C ILE A 44 -1.35 0.75 0.04
N SER A 45 -0.79 1.88 -0.39
CA SER A 45 -0.56 2.21 -1.79
C SER A 45 0.93 2.14 -2.14
N CYS A 46 1.26 2.26 -3.42
CA CYS A 46 2.62 2.42 -3.95
C CYS A 46 2.64 3.43 -5.10
N ASP A 47 3.82 3.95 -5.44
CA ASP A 47 3.99 4.74 -6.66
C ASP A 47 4.27 3.86 -7.88
N ALA A 48 4.86 2.68 -7.67
CA ALA A 48 5.06 1.66 -8.69
C ALA A 48 5.22 0.27 -8.07
N LEU A 49 4.96 -0.77 -8.87
CA LEU A 49 5.20 -2.16 -8.52
C LEU A 49 5.72 -2.98 -9.71
N SER A 50 6.64 -3.90 -9.45
CA SER A 50 7.12 -4.89 -10.42
C SER A 50 7.33 -6.25 -9.76
N LEU A 51 7.32 -7.32 -10.55
CA LEU A 51 7.64 -8.67 -10.06
C LEU A 51 9.07 -8.80 -9.55
N GLU A 52 10.00 -8.01 -10.10
CA GLU A 52 11.43 -8.09 -9.80
C GLU A 52 11.79 -7.29 -8.55
N THR A 53 11.30 -6.05 -8.46
CA THR A 53 11.72 -5.10 -7.42
C THR A 53 10.73 -4.97 -6.25
N GLY A 54 9.52 -5.51 -6.39
CA GLY A 54 8.49 -5.33 -5.37
C GLY A 54 7.70 -4.04 -5.55
N ILE A 55 7.32 -3.42 -4.42
CA ILE A 55 6.72 -2.09 -4.40
C ILE A 55 7.79 -1.03 -4.14
N THR A 56 7.71 0.05 -4.90
CA THR A 56 8.63 1.19 -4.86
C THR A 56 7.88 2.52 -4.80
N ASN A 57 8.55 3.52 -4.24
CA ASN A 57 8.04 4.88 -4.07
C ASN A 57 9.01 5.90 -4.69
N ALA A 58 8.47 7.01 -5.20
CA ALA A 58 9.22 8.11 -5.82
C ALA A 58 9.97 8.97 -4.78
N THR A 59 9.59 8.86 -3.50
CA THR A 59 10.20 9.58 -2.39
C THR A 59 10.52 8.65 -1.21
N MET A 60 11.64 8.89 -0.55
CA MET A 60 12.04 8.19 0.66
C MET A 60 11.12 8.50 1.87
N PHE A 61 10.39 9.62 1.83
CA PHE A 61 9.61 10.14 2.96
C PHE A 61 8.61 9.12 3.54
N GLU A 62 7.94 8.36 2.68
CA GLU A 62 6.93 7.38 3.07
C GLU A 62 7.50 5.97 3.30
N VAL A 63 8.73 5.71 2.84
CA VAL A 63 9.30 4.35 2.81
C VAL A 63 9.35 3.77 4.22
N GLY A 64 9.89 4.53 5.19
CA GLY A 64 9.99 4.06 6.57
C GLY A 64 8.62 3.71 7.16
N VAL A 65 7.62 4.55 6.94
CA VAL A 65 6.24 4.33 7.43
C VAL A 65 5.63 3.09 6.80
N LYS A 66 5.70 2.95 5.47
CA LYS A 66 5.13 1.80 4.77
C LYS A 66 5.82 0.49 5.17
N THR A 67 7.16 0.48 5.23
CA THR A 67 7.91 -0.68 5.68
C THR A 67 7.53 -1.08 7.11
N ARG A 68 7.35 -0.10 8.03
CA ARG A 68 6.93 -0.41 9.40
C ARG A 68 5.49 -0.93 9.47
N ILE A 69 4.57 -0.37 8.69
CA ILE A 69 3.20 -0.89 8.58
C ILE A 69 3.20 -2.34 8.11
N ILE A 70 3.95 -2.64 7.05
CA ILE A 70 4.08 -4.01 6.52
C ILE A 70 4.58 -4.98 7.59
N GLN A 71 5.61 -4.59 8.35
CA GLN A 71 6.16 -5.40 9.45
C GLN A 71 5.20 -5.62 10.63
N ARG A 72 4.27 -4.68 10.86
CA ARG A 72 3.30 -4.73 11.97
C ARG A 72 1.93 -5.27 11.55
N SER A 73 1.81 -5.78 10.33
CA SER A 73 0.56 -6.27 9.77
C SER A 73 0.61 -7.77 9.55
N ARG A 74 -0.46 -8.47 9.92
CA ARG A 74 -0.59 -9.90 9.61
C ARG A 74 -0.88 -10.13 8.13
N GLU A 75 -1.69 -9.27 7.52
CA GLU A 75 -2.00 -9.27 6.09
C GLU A 75 -1.79 -7.87 5.49
N VAL A 76 -1.14 -7.81 4.33
CA VAL A 76 -0.94 -6.57 3.57
C VAL A 76 -1.72 -6.67 2.26
N ILE A 77 -2.58 -5.68 2.05
CA ILE A 77 -3.41 -5.50 0.86
C ILE A 77 -2.90 -4.25 0.15
N LEU A 78 -2.37 -4.43 -1.05
CA LEU A 78 -1.89 -3.34 -1.87
C LEU A 78 -3.03 -2.79 -2.72
N MET A 79 -3.18 -1.47 -2.75
CA MET A 79 -4.06 -0.76 -3.66
C MET A 79 -3.20 -0.06 -4.72
N ALA A 80 -3.36 -0.45 -5.97
CA ALA A 80 -2.59 0.11 -7.07
C ALA A 80 -3.45 0.12 -8.34
N ASP A 81 -3.63 1.30 -8.94
CA ASP A 81 -4.22 1.36 -10.29
C ASP A 81 -3.27 0.75 -11.33
N HIS A 82 -3.81 0.44 -12.50
CA HIS A 82 -3.10 -0.21 -13.60
C HIS A 82 -1.84 0.54 -14.07
N SER A 83 -1.77 1.87 -13.90
CA SER A 83 -0.61 2.67 -14.32
C SER A 83 0.65 2.40 -13.48
N LYS A 84 0.49 1.76 -12.31
CA LYS A 84 1.56 1.46 -11.37
C LYS A 84 2.32 0.18 -11.72
N PHE A 85 1.72 -0.72 -12.48
CA PHE A 85 2.25 -2.06 -12.76
C PHE A 85 3.41 -2.01 -13.74
N ASP A 86 4.36 -2.94 -13.58
CA ASP A 86 5.60 -3.03 -14.35
C ASP A 86 6.42 -1.72 -14.40
N ALA A 87 6.25 -0.87 -13.39
CA ALA A 87 7.02 0.34 -13.20
C ALA A 87 7.95 0.18 -12.00
N VAL A 88 8.97 1.04 -11.93
CA VAL A 88 9.93 1.08 -10.83
C VAL A 88 10.24 2.52 -10.49
N GLU A 89 10.23 2.82 -9.20
CA GLU A 89 10.63 4.10 -8.64
C GLU A 89 11.93 3.96 -7.82
N PRO A 90 12.68 5.05 -7.56
CA PRO A 90 14.03 4.97 -6.98
C PRO A 90 14.13 4.37 -5.58
N HIS A 91 13.04 4.32 -4.81
CA HIS A 91 13.08 3.88 -3.41
C HIS A 91 12.26 2.61 -3.18
N ALA A 92 12.94 1.51 -2.86
CA ALA A 92 12.32 0.24 -2.52
C ALA A 92 11.61 0.30 -1.15
N VAL A 93 10.42 -0.30 -1.07
CA VAL A 93 9.63 -0.38 0.17
C VAL A 93 9.56 -1.81 0.70
N ALA A 94 9.18 -2.76 -0.15
CA ALA A 94 9.06 -4.18 0.19
C ALA A 94 9.01 -5.05 -1.08
N THR A 95 9.42 -6.31 -0.97
CA THR A 95 9.23 -7.29 -2.05
C THR A 95 7.77 -7.69 -2.17
N LEU A 96 7.36 -8.16 -3.36
CA LEU A 96 5.99 -8.65 -3.55
C LEU A 96 5.65 -9.87 -2.68
N SER A 97 6.63 -10.60 -2.18
CA SER A 97 6.37 -11.72 -1.24
C SER A 97 5.72 -11.26 0.07
N CYS A 98 5.85 -9.99 0.44
CA CYS A 98 5.15 -9.40 1.58
C CYS A 98 3.68 -9.03 1.27
N ILE A 99 3.26 -9.10 0.00
CA ILE A 99 1.97 -8.62 -0.47
C ILE A 99 1.21 -9.78 -1.08
N LYS A 100 0.18 -10.26 -0.37
CA LYS A 100 -0.62 -11.39 -0.87
C LYS A 100 -1.74 -10.94 -1.79
N THR A 101 -2.31 -9.77 -1.51
CA THR A 101 -3.53 -9.28 -2.14
C THR A 101 -3.28 -7.94 -2.80
N ILE A 102 -3.68 -7.79 -4.06
CA ILE A 102 -3.63 -6.54 -4.81
C ILE A 102 -5.04 -6.20 -5.29
N ILE A 103 -5.49 -4.99 -4.99
CA ILE A 103 -6.71 -4.38 -5.52
C ILE A 103 -6.29 -3.41 -6.61
N SER A 104 -6.82 -3.60 -7.81
CA SER A 104 -6.55 -2.73 -8.96
C SER A 104 -7.85 -2.35 -9.68
N ASP A 105 -7.79 -1.35 -10.53
CA ASP A 105 -8.92 -0.88 -11.34
C ASP A 105 -9.07 -1.72 -12.62
N SER A 106 -10.16 -1.49 -13.37
CA SER A 106 -10.47 -2.25 -14.58
C SER A 106 -9.54 -1.97 -15.77
N GLY A 107 -8.62 -1.01 -15.63
CA GLY A 107 -7.64 -0.68 -16.67
C GLY A 107 -6.49 -1.69 -16.77
N LEU A 108 -6.37 -2.63 -15.82
CA LEU A 108 -5.26 -3.57 -15.78
C LEU A 108 -5.36 -4.59 -16.94
N PRO A 109 -4.36 -4.64 -17.84
CA PRO A 109 -4.36 -5.63 -18.92
C PRO A 109 -4.38 -7.06 -18.37
N GLU A 110 -5.21 -7.91 -18.94
CA GLU A 110 -5.38 -9.29 -18.49
C GLU A 110 -4.05 -10.07 -18.51
N THR A 111 -3.17 -9.78 -19.48
CA THR A 111 -1.83 -10.38 -19.56
C THR A 111 -0.96 -10.04 -18.35
N ILE A 112 -1.02 -8.80 -17.86
CA ILE A 112 -0.32 -8.37 -16.64
C ILE A 112 -0.96 -9.02 -15.43
N ALA A 113 -2.30 -8.98 -15.33
CA ALA A 113 -3.03 -9.59 -14.22
C ALA A 113 -2.69 -11.09 -14.05
N GLN A 114 -2.72 -11.86 -15.15
CA GLN A 114 -2.36 -13.28 -15.14
C GLN A 114 -0.90 -13.51 -14.71
N ARG A 115 0.03 -12.63 -15.10
CA ARG A 115 1.44 -12.75 -14.71
C ARG A 115 1.63 -12.57 -13.20
N TYR A 116 0.96 -11.59 -12.60
CA TYR A 116 0.99 -11.38 -11.15
C TYR A 116 0.26 -12.50 -10.39
N GLN A 117 -0.84 -13.02 -10.91
CA GLN A 117 -1.52 -14.18 -10.34
C GLN A 117 -0.62 -15.43 -10.33
N ARG A 118 0.10 -15.69 -11.43
CA ARG A 118 1.09 -16.79 -11.51
C ARG A 118 2.26 -16.62 -10.56
N ALA A 119 2.64 -15.37 -10.25
CA ALA A 119 3.63 -15.04 -9.24
C ALA A 119 3.10 -15.19 -7.79
N GLY A 120 1.83 -15.58 -7.61
CA GLY A 120 1.23 -15.88 -6.32
C GLY A 120 0.41 -14.75 -5.70
N CYS A 121 0.21 -13.63 -6.40
CA CYS A 121 -0.64 -12.53 -5.94
C CYS A 121 -2.12 -12.83 -6.19
N GLN A 122 -2.97 -12.58 -5.20
CA GLN A 122 -4.42 -12.56 -5.40
C GLN A 122 -4.82 -11.17 -5.92
N LEU A 123 -5.40 -11.11 -7.11
CA LEU A 123 -5.86 -9.86 -7.71
C LEU A 123 -7.38 -9.71 -7.58
N PHE A 124 -7.81 -8.57 -7.05
CA PHE A 124 -9.20 -8.13 -7.04
C PHE A 124 -9.34 -6.96 -8.01
N LEU A 125 -10.17 -7.17 -9.03
CA LEU A 125 -10.58 -6.14 -9.98
C LEU A 125 -12.06 -5.82 -9.73
N PRO A 126 -12.50 -4.57 -9.91
CA PRO A 126 -13.92 -4.26 -9.86
C PRO A 126 -14.65 -5.14 -10.87
N HIS A 127 -15.66 -5.87 -10.40
CA HIS A 127 -16.57 -6.56 -11.31
C HIS A 127 -17.28 -5.46 -12.09
N SER A 128 -17.32 -5.56 -13.43
CA SER A 128 -18.21 -4.72 -14.22
C SER A 128 -19.62 -4.89 -13.65
N ILE A 129 -20.11 -3.89 -12.94
CA ILE A 129 -21.53 -3.79 -12.62
C ILE A 129 -22.18 -3.60 -13.99
N LYS A 130 -22.73 -4.70 -14.53
CA LYS A 130 -23.61 -4.63 -15.69
C LYS A 130 -24.88 -3.88 -15.32
#